data_AF-A0A314UX90-F1
#
_entry.id   AF-A0A314UX90-F1
#
_cell.length_a   1.000
_cell.length_b   1.000
_cell.length_c   1.000
_cell.angle_alpha   90.00
_cell.angle_beta   90.00
_cell.angle_gamma   90.00
#
_symmetry.space_group_name_H-M   'P 1'
#
loop_
_entity.id
_entity.type
_entity.pdbx_description
1 polymer ?
#
loop_
_entity_poly.entity_id
_entity_poly.type
_entity_poly.pdbx_seq_one_letter_code
_entity_poly.pdbx_strand_id
1 'polypeptide(L)'
;MEFCLVMRIEYGFYFKQLEWHPLLLSYEEEAKLTTHAYIHLEIECKGWKKDYEKVIPRRNVDIGKTVEKAFGFSHVYKFGVKFGVVYHPNPLGALVFYKYAHGHVNDHIEKHQKMNGVGPKRIKDALLIPEKKEKELAHFFPEVPLELFNYMLIKGTLT
;
A
#
# COMPACT_ATOMS: atom_id res chain seq x y z
N MET A 1 -8.75 20.06 -1.96
CA MET A 1 -7.93 19.19 -2.84
C MET A 1 -8.88 18.45 -3.75
N GLU A 2 -8.97 18.88 -5.01
CA GLU A 2 -9.75 18.22 -6.06
C GLU A 2 -9.01 16.95 -6.52
N PHE A 3 -9.35 15.81 -5.93
CA PHE A 3 -8.78 14.51 -6.32
C PHE A 3 -9.39 13.92 -7.61
N CYS A 4 -10.36 14.61 -8.25
CA CYS A 4 -11.28 13.97 -9.19
C CYS A 4 -11.23 14.42 -10.67
N LEU A 5 -10.30 15.25 -11.14
CA LEU A 5 -10.46 15.84 -12.50
C LEU A 5 -9.31 15.73 -13.50
N VAL A 6 -8.33 14.82 -13.33
CA VAL A 6 -7.30 14.61 -14.38
C VAL A 6 -7.04 13.13 -14.68
N MET A 7 -8.09 12.32 -14.88
CA MET A 7 -7.96 10.97 -15.46
C MET A 7 -9.00 10.68 -16.55
N ARG A 8 -9.23 11.66 -17.43
CA ARG A 8 -10.12 11.59 -18.62
C ARG A 8 -9.37 12.31 -19.76
N ILE A 9 -9.26 11.89 -21.03
CA ILE A 9 -9.96 10.99 -21.97
C ILE A 9 -8.97 10.62 -23.10
N GLU A 10 -9.23 9.52 -23.83
CA GLU A 10 -8.75 9.15 -25.19
C GLU A 10 -7.28 9.45 -25.60
N TYR A 11 -6.50 8.37 -25.77
CA TYR A 11 -5.32 8.29 -26.67
C TYR A 11 -4.25 9.40 -26.57
N GLY A 12 -4.03 10.00 -25.40
CA GLY A 12 -2.93 10.94 -25.18
C GLY A 12 -2.36 10.83 -23.77
N PHE A 13 -1.12 10.37 -23.65
CA PHE A 13 -0.35 10.48 -22.41
C PHE A 13 -0.22 11.96 -22.04
N TYR A 14 -0.82 12.37 -20.93
CA TYR A 14 -0.85 13.78 -20.53
C TYR A 14 0.37 14.07 -19.65
N PHE A 15 1.21 15.04 -20.01
CA PHE A 15 2.45 15.35 -19.28
C PHE A 15 2.22 15.58 -17.77
N LYS A 16 1.06 16.11 -17.33
CA LYS A 16 0.78 16.26 -15.89
C LYS A 16 0.62 14.92 -15.15
N GLN A 17 0.38 13.82 -15.84
CA GLN A 17 0.39 12.48 -15.22
C GLN A 17 1.81 12.08 -14.77
N LEU A 18 2.85 12.58 -15.45
CA LEU A 18 4.24 12.35 -15.03
C LEU A 18 4.55 13.01 -13.68
N GLU A 19 3.91 14.13 -13.33
CA GLU A 19 4.11 14.80 -12.03
C GLU A 19 3.77 13.87 -10.85
N TRP A 20 2.91 12.87 -11.08
CA TRP A 20 2.49 11.88 -10.09
C TRP A 20 3.19 10.53 -10.28
N HIS A 21 4.16 10.44 -11.19
CA HIS A 21 4.89 9.21 -11.43
C HIS A 21 5.71 8.84 -10.18
N PRO A 22 5.61 7.62 -9.63
CA PRO A 22 6.28 7.26 -8.37
C PRO A 22 7.78 7.56 -8.33
N LEU A 23 8.50 7.40 -9.46
CA LEU A 23 9.92 7.77 -9.58
C LEU A 23 10.24 9.25 -9.29
N LEU A 24 9.28 10.16 -9.38
CA LEU A 24 9.47 11.59 -9.10
C LEU A 24 9.09 11.97 -7.67
N LEU A 25 8.49 11.05 -6.92
CA LEU A 25 7.93 11.32 -5.61
C LEU A 25 8.93 10.93 -4.50
N SER A 26 8.89 11.67 -3.39
CA SER A 26 9.45 11.19 -2.14
C SER A 26 8.68 9.96 -1.63
N TYR A 27 9.29 9.18 -0.73
CA TYR A 27 8.60 8.02 -0.11
C TYR A 27 7.28 8.40 0.56
N GLU A 28 7.21 9.60 1.17
CA GLU A 28 5.99 10.08 1.81
C GLU A 28 4.89 10.38 0.80
N GLU A 29 5.23 11.09 -0.28
CA GLU A 29 4.29 11.40 -1.36
C GLU A 29 3.81 10.13 -2.06
N GLU A 30 4.71 9.20 -2.31
CA GLU A 30 4.41 7.90 -2.91
C GLU A 30 3.43 7.08 -2.05
N ALA A 31 3.67 6.99 -0.74
CA ALA A 31 2.81 6.25 0.16
C ALA A 31 1.42 6.90 0.32
N LYS A 32 1.36 8.24 0.36
CA LYS A 32 0.09 8.98 0.34
C LYS A 32 -0.67 8.73 -0.95
N LEU A 33 -0.01 8.85 -2.11
CA LEU A 33 -0.61 8.58 -3.41
C LEU A 33 -1.14 7.15 -3.49
N THR A 34 -0.31 6.17 -3.10
CA THR A 34 -0.66 4.74 -3.12
C THR A 34 -1.88 4.46 -2.22
N THR A 35 -1.88 5.02 -1.01
CA THR A 35 -2.98 4.85 -0.06
C THR A 35 -4.26 5.50 -0.57
N HIS A 36 -4.20 6.74 -1.07
CA HIS A 36 -5.36 7.43 -1.62
C HIS A 36 -5.93 6.72 -2.85
N ALA A 37 -5.08 6.31 -3.78
CA ALA A 37 -5.50 5.57 -4.97
C ALA A 37 -6.17 4.25 -4.58
N TYR A 38 -5.61 3.50 -3.61
CA TYR A 38 -6.25 2.29 -3.11
C TYR A 38 -7.62 2.58 -2.48
N ILE A 39 -7.73 3.60 -1.62
CA ILE A 39 -9.00 3.98 -0.98
C ILE A 39 -10.04 4.37 -2.02
N HIS A 40 -9.64 5.16 -3.02
CA HIS A 40 -10.51 5.55 -4.12
C HIS A 40 -11.04 4.32 -4.87
N LEU A 41 -10.16 3.36 -5.20
CA LEU A 41 -10.57 2.12 -5.84
C LEU A 41 -11.55 1.29 -5.00
N GLU A 42 -11.33 1.20 -3.68
CA GLU A 42 -12.25 0.48 -2.77
C GLU A 42 -13.64 1.12 -2.70
N ILE A 43 -13.73 2.46 -2.77
CA ILE A 43 -14.99 3.19 -2.63
C ILE A 43 -15.72 3.26 -3.98
N GLU A 44 -15.01 3.64 -5.04
CA GLU A 44 -15.62 4.07 -6.30
C GLU A 44 -15.59 2.98 -7.39
N CYS A 45 -14.66 2.03 -7.33
CA CYS A 45 -14.40 1.11 -8.44
C CYS A 45 -14.76 -0.34 -8.10
N LYS A 46 -16.05 -0.69 -8.18
CA LYS A 46 -16.50 -2.08 -7.96
C LYS A 46 -15.76 -3.06 -8.88
N GLY A 47 -15.20 -4.12 -8.28
CA GLY A 47 -14.52 -5.18 -9.03
C GLY A 47 -13.07 -4.87 -9.41
N TRP A 48 -12.52 -3.71 -9.03
CA TRP A 48 -11.15 -3.30 -9.40
C TRP A 48 -10.08 -4.35 -9.07
N LYS A 49 -10.22 -5.11 -7.98
CA LYS A 49 -9.26 -6.16 -7.59
C LYS A 49 -9.14 -7.23 -8.67
N LYS A 50 -10.27 -7.68 -9.24
CA LYS A 50 -10.29 -8.68 -10.33
C LYS A 50 -9.68 -8.12 -11.62
N ASP A 51 -9.83 -6.83 -11.86
CA ASP A 51 -9.27 -6.17 -13.03
C ASP A 51 -7.76 -5.93 -12.85
N TYR A 52 -7.33 -5.52 -11.66
CA TYR A 52 -5.93 -5.38 -11.29
C TYR A 52 -5.16 -6.68 -11.52
N GLU A 53 -5.71 -7.83 -11.09
CA GLU A 53 -5.12 -9.15 -11.33
C GLU A 53 -5.02 -9.57 -12.81
N LYS A 54 -5.82 -8.96 -13.69
CA LYS A 54 -5.76 -9.21 -15.14
C LYS A 54 -4.76 -8.28 -15.83
N VAL A 55 -4.69 -7.03 -15.38
CA VAL A 55 -3.86 -5.98 -15.98
C VAL A 55 -2.41 -6.09 -15.53
N ILE A 56 -2.19 -6.34 -14.24
CA ILE A 56 -0.84 -6.40 -13.68
C ILE A 56 -0.22 -7.78 -13.93
N PRO A 57 1.01 -7.85 -14.44
CA PRO A 57 1.69 -9.11 -14.70
C PRO A 57 1.70 -10.02 -13.48
N ARG A 58 1.32 -11.28 -13.68
CA ARG A 58 1.35 -12.29 -12.62
C ARG A 58 2.80 -12.59 -12.25
N ARG A 59 3.11 -12.40 -10.97
CA ARG A 59 4.36 -12.83 -10.33
C ARG A 59 4.06 -13.36 -8.94
N ASN A 60 4.92 -14.25 -8.45
CA ASN A 60 4.84 -14.68 -7.06
C ASN A 60 5.42 -13.58 -6.17
N VAL A 61 4.69 -13.19 -5.12
CA VAL A 61 5.17 -12.23 -4.12
C VAL A 61 5.09 -12.88 -2.75
N ASP A 62 6.24 -13.24 -2.19
CA ASP A 62 6.34 -13.85 -0.86
C ASP A 62 6.36 -12.77 0.23
N ILE A 63 5.17 -12.23 0.53
CA ILE A 63 4.98 -11.15 1.51
C ILE A 63 5.54 -11.57 2.88
N GLY A 64 5.30 -12.81 3.30
CA GLY A 64 5.72 -13.32 4.60
C GLY A 64 7.24 -13.31 4.76
N LYS A 65 7.96 -13.82 3.77
CA LYS A 65 9.43 -13.81 3.76
C LYS A 65 9.98 -12.39 3.66
N THR A 66 9.36 -11.51 2.87
CA THR A 66 9.79 -10.12 2.71
C THR A 66 9.78 -9.36 4.04
N VAL A 67 8.72 -9.52 4.84
CA VAL A 67 8.54 -8.75 6.08
C VAL A 67 8.94 -9.49 7.35
N GLU A 68 9.47 -10.72 7.25
CA GLU A 68 9.69 -11.64 8.37
C GLU A 68 10.48 -11.00 9.52
N LYS A 69 11.52 -10.24 9.19
CA LYS A 69 12.45 -9.63 10.16
C LYS A 69 11.95 -8.28 10.70
N ALA A 70 10.91 -7.70 10.10
CA ALA A 70 10.40 -6.40 10.45
C ALA A 70 9.25 -6.54 11.46
N PHE A 71 9.58 -6.51 12.75
CA PHE A 71 8.69 -6.88 13.87
C PHE A 71 7.22 -6.43 13.70
N GLY A 72 6.94 -5.13 13.50
CA GLY A 72 5.56 -4.64 13.32
C GLY A 72 4.88 -5.16 12.05
N PHE A 73 5.59 -5.20 10.94
CA PHE A 73 5.07 -5.63 9.63
C PHE A 73 4.84 -7.15 9.60
N SER A 74 5.73 -7.93 10.20
CA SER A 74 5.56 -9.38 10.37
C SER A 74 4.30 -9.72 11.18
N HIS A 75 3.98 -8.90 12.19
CA HIS A 75 2.76 -9.04 12.97
C HIS A 75 1.53 -8.70 12.14
N VAL A 76 1.56 -7.62 11.34
CA VAL A 76 0.49 -7.30 10.41
C VAL A 76 0.21 -8.49 9.49
N TYR A 77 1.25 -9.09 8.90
CA TYR A 77 1.11 -10.24 8.01
C TYR A 77 0.50 -11.45 8.73
N LYS A 78 1.08 -11.85 9.86
CA LYS A 78 0.65 -13.04 10.63
C LYS A 78 -0.75 -12.93 11.19
N PHE A 79 -1.17 -11.74 11.60
CA PHE A 79 -2.45 -11.51 12.25
C PHE A 79 -3.53 -10.96 11.32
N GLY A 80 -3.21 -10.58 10.08
CA GLY A 80 -4.18 -10.06 9.10
C GLY A 80 -5.40 -10.96 8.91
N VAL A 81 -5.20 -12.29 8.89
CA VAL A 81 -6.30 -13.27 8.78
C VAL A 81 -7.30 -13.16 9.93
N LYS A 82 -6.84 -12.87 11.16
CA LYS A 82 -7.74 -12.69 12.31
C LYS A 82 -8.65 -11.47 12.17
N PHE A 83 -8.27 -10.52 11.33
CA PHE A 83 -9.03 -9.31 11.01
C PHE A 83 -9.75 -9.41 9.66
N GLY A 84 -9.86 -10.62 9.10
CA GLY A 84 -10.54 -10.88 7.83
C GLY A 84 -9.77 -10.42 6.58
N VAL A 85 -8.46 -10.14 6.72
CA VAL A 85 -7.61 -9.73 5.60
C VAL A 85 -6.79 -10.91 5.11
N VAL A 86 -6.91 -11.21 3.82
CA VAL A 86 -6.14 -12.28 3.14
C VAL A 86 -5.13 -11.62 2.22
N TYR A 87 -3.85 -11.96 2.39
CA TYR A 87 -2.76 -11.51 1.53
C TYR A 87 -2.39 -12.63 0.56
N HIS A 88 -2.88 -12.55 -0.68
CA HIS A 88 -2.50 -13.50 -1.72
C HIS A 88 -1.01 -13.34 -2.08
N PRO A 89 -0.29 -14.42 -2.45
CA PRO A 89 1.13 -14.35 -2.79
C PRO A 89 1.34 -13.79 -4.22
N ASN A 90 0.78 -12.61 -4.51
CA ASN A 90 0.76 -11.97 -5.81
C ASN A 90 0.80 -10.43 -5.65
N PRO A 91 0.92 -9.65 -6.76
CA PRO A 91 0.94 -8.19 -6.69
C PRO A 91 -0.27 -7.58 -5.99
N LEU A 92 -1.47 -8.11 -6.20
CA LEU A 92 -2.67 -7.63 -5.52
C LEU A 92 -2.54 -7.81 -4.00
N GLY A 93 -2.10 -8.98 -3.54
CA GLY A 93 -1.90 -9.22 -2.11
C GLY A 93 -0.81 -8.33 -1.52
N ALA A 94 0.24 -8.02 -2.27
CA ALA A 94 1.26 -7.05 -1.87
C ALA A 94 0.69 -5.64 -1.71
N LEU A 95 -0.15 -5.20 -2.65
CA LEU A 95 -0.85 -3.92 -2.56
C LEU A 95 -1.84 -3.86 -1.37
N VAL A 96 -2.60 -4.94 -1.14
CA VAL A 96 -3.51 -5.07 0.01
C VAL A 96 -2.72 -5.02 1.32
N PHE A 97 -1.59 -5.73 1.40
CA PHE A 97 -0.68 -5.68 2.54
C PHE A 97 -0.11 -4.28 2.74
N TYR A 98 0.36 -3.64 1.67
CA TYR A 98 0.93 -2.30 1.69
C TYR A 98 -0.03 -1.31 2.36
N LYS A 99 -1.28 -1.23 1.86
CA LYS A 99 -2.30 -0.33 2.43
C LYS A 99 -2.61 -0.68 3.89
N TYR A 100 -2.75 -1.96 4.20
CA TYR A 100 -3.15 -2.38 5.54
C TYR A 100 -2.04 -2.13 6.57
N ALA A 101 -0.79 -2.47 6.24
CA ALA A 101 0.37 -2.18 7.06
C ALA A 101 0.60 -0.67 7.23
N HIS A 102 0.37 0.11 6.17
CA HIS A 102 0.42 1.58 6.25
C HIS A 102 -0.55 2.13 7.31
N GLY A 103 -1.75 1.55 7.44
CA GLY A 103 -2.74 1.97 8.43
C GLY A 103 -2.51 1.43 9.84
N HIS A 104 -2.00 0.19 9.98
CA HIS A 104 -2.13 -0.56 11.24
C HIS A 104 -0.83 -1.03 11.88
N VAL A 105 0.35 -0.82 11.26
CA VAL A 105 1.61 -1.33 11.82
C VAL A 105 1.86 -0.85 13.27
N ASN A 106 1.53 0.40 13.58
CA ASN A 106 1.67 0.95 14.93
C ASN A 106 0.66 0.37 15.91
N ASP A 107 -0.57 0.05 15.49
CA ASP A 107 -1.57 -0.63 16.32
C ASP A 107 -1.05 -2.00 16.77
N HIS A 108 -0.40 -2.72 15.86
CA HIS A 108 0.21 -4.03 16.14
C HIS A 108 1.42 -3.90 17.10
N ILE A 109 2.28 -2.90 16.90
CA ILE A 109 3.40 -2.63 17.80
C ILE A 109 2.88 -2.30 19.20
N GLU A 110 1.95 -1.35 19.30
CA GLU A 110 1.38 -0.90 20.57
C GLU A 110 0.72 -2.07 21.32
N LYS A 111 -0.15 -2.84 20.64
CA LYS A 111 -0.85 -3.97 21.25
C LYS A 111 0.12 -5.01 21.79
N HIS A 112 1.16 -5.35 21.04
CA HIS A 112 2.17 -6.31 21.50
C HIS A 112 2.95 -5.79 22.69
N GLN A 113 3.39 -4.53 22.66
CA GLN A 113 4.15 -3.94 23.76
C GLN A 113 3.31 -3.84 25.05
N LYS A 114 2.01 -3.51 24.94
CA LYS A 114 1.07 -3.54 26.08
C LYS A 114 0.95 -4.94 26.69
N MET A 115 0.83 -5.98 25.85
CA MET A 115 0.74 -7.37 26.31
C MET A 115 2.00 -7.83 27.06
N ASN A 116 3.16 -7.26 26.75
CA ASN A 116 4.43 -7.56 27.42
C ASN A 116 4.71 -6.64 28.62
N GLY A 117 3.73 -5.87 29.09
CA GLY A 117 3.88 -5.01 30.27
C GLY A 117 4.81 -3.81 30.07
N VAL A 118 5.07 -3.40 28.82
CA VAL A 118 5.92 -2.24 28.54
C VAL A 118 5.20 -0.95 28.90
N GLY A 119 5.88 -0.07 29.63
CA GLY A 119 5.30 1.21 30.06
C GLY A 119 5.02 2.18 28.89
N PRO A 120 4.02 3.09 29.03
CA PRO A 120 3.53 3.93 27.92
C PRO A 120 4.59 4.76 27.20
N LYS A 121 5.59 5.28 27.93
CA LYS A 121 6.69 6.07 27.34
C LYS A 121 7.50 5.25 26.33
N ARG A 122 7.91 4.04 26.72
CA ARG A 122 8.67 3.12 25.86
C ARG A 122 7.84 2.62 24.67
N ILE A 123 6.53 2.50 24.83
CA ILE A 123 5.62 2.17 23.72
C ILE A 123 5.66 3.30 22.69
N LYS A 124 5.49 4.55 23.12
CA LYS A 124 5.52 5.72 22.22
C LYS A 124 6.84 5.80 21.45
N ASP A 125 7.96 5.56 22.14
CA ASP A 125 9.30 5.57 21.53
C ASP A 125 9.51 4.42 20.51
N ALA A 126 8.72 3.34 20.59
CA ALA A 126 8.78 2.21 19.67
C ALA A 126 7.89 2.35 18.42
N LEU A 127 6.96 3.32 18.40
CA LEU A 127 6.08 3.54 17.25
C LEU A 127 6.88 4.08 16.06
N LEU A 128 6.52 3.62 14.86
CA LEU A 128 7.13 4.12 13.64
C LEU A 128 6.56 5.49 13.31
N ILE A 129 7.44 6.47 13.09
CA ILE A 129 7.06 7.73 12.46
C ILE A 129 6.64 7.48 10.99
N PRO A 130 5.79 8.34 10.40
CA PRO A 130 5.27 8.16 9.03
C PRO A 130 6.37 7.84 8.01
N GLU A 131 7.40 8.69 7.92
CA GLU A 131 8.50 8.56 6.96
C GLU A 131 9.19 7.19 7.03
N LYS A 132 9.41 6.66 8.25
CA LYS A 132 10.05 5.35 8.44
C LYS A 132 9.14 4.23 7.96
N LYS A 133 7.85 4.30 8.29
CA LYS A 133 6.86 3.32 7.84
C LYS A 133 6.77 3.29 6.31
N GLU A 134 6.74 4.45 5.68
CA GLU A 134 6.63 4.61 4.23
C GLU A 134 7.89 4.09 3.52
N LYS A 135 9.06 4.44 4.03
CA LYS A 135 10.35 3.92 3.52
C LYS A 135 10.45 2.40 3.63
N GLU A 136 10.03 1.80 4.74
CA GLU A 136 10.04 0.34 4.91
C GLU A 136 9.08 -0.32 3.90
N LEU A 137 7.88 0.24 3.70
CA LEU A 137 6.92 -0.29 2.73
C LEU A 137 7.44 -0.22 1.28
N ALA A 138 8.03 0.92 0.89
CA ALA A 138 8.66 1.08 -0.42
C ALA A 138 9.86 0.14 -0.58
N HIS A 139 10.60 -0.15 0.49
CA HIS A 139 11.70 -1.11 0.46
C HIS A 139 11.21 -2.57 0.31
N PHE A 140 10.13 -2.94 1.00
CA PHE A 140 9.56 -4.28 0.91
C PHE A 140 8.92 -4.57 -0.44
N PHE A 141 8.22 -3.57 -1.00
CA PHE A 141 7.44 -3.73 -2.23
C PHE A 141 7.65 -2.55 -3.19
N PRO A 142 8.86 -2.42 -3.76
CA PRO A 142 9.22 -1.28 -4.59
C PRO A 142 8.37 -1.19 -5.87
N GLU A 143 7.77 -2.29 -6.32
CA GLU A 143 6.93 -2.26 -7.52
C GLU A 143 5.48 -1.83 -7.24
N VAL A 144 4.98 -1.93 -6.00
CA VAL A 144 3.56 -1.68 -5.68
C VAL A 144 3.08 -0.29 -6.10
N PRO A 145 3.79 0.82 -5.79
CA PRO A 145 3.40 2.15 -6.21
C PRO A 145 3.32 2.28 -7.73
N LEU A 146 4.31 1.73 -8.44
CA LEU A 146 4.38 1.78 -9.91
C LEU A 146 3.31 0.91 -10.57
N GLU A 147 3.08 -0.30 -10.05
CA GLU A 147 2.02 -1.20 -10.52
C GLU A 147 0.64 -0.54 -10.34
N LEU A 148 0.39 0.09 -9.18
CA LEU A 148 -0.85 0.81 -8.95
C LEU A 148 -0.98 2.03 -9.87
N PHE A 149 0.06 2.83 -10.02
CA PHE A 149 0.06 3.97 -10.95
C PHE A 149 -0.25 3.52 -12.38
N ASN A 150 0.44 2.49 -12.88
CA ASN A 150 0.19 1.92 -14.21
C ASN A 150 -1.23 1.38 -14.36
N TYR A 151 -1.76 0.70 -13.33
CA TYR A 151 -3.16 0.27 -13.33
C TYR A 151 -4.12 1.46 -13.45
N MET A 152 -3.89 2.53 -12.69
CA MET A 152 -4.72 3.74 -12.75
C MET A 152 -4.65 4.41 -14.12
N LEU A 153 -3.49 4.42 -14.79
CA LEU A 153 -3.36 4.90 -16.17
C LEU A 153 -4.14 4.03 -17.17
N ILE A 154 -4.03 2.71 -17.05
CA ILE A 154 -4.71 1.74 -17.92
C ILE A 154 -6.23 1.73 -17.70
N LYS A 155 -6.69 1.99 -16.47
CA LYS A 155 -8.13 1.99 -16.13
C LYS A 155 -8.76 3.37 -16.19
N GLY A 156 -7.97 4.44 -16.19
CA GLY A 156 -8.38 5.78 -16.67
C GLY A 156 -8.81 5.80 -18.15
N THR A 157 -8.86 4.64 -18.82
CA THR A 157 -9.30 4.45 -20.21
C THR A 157 -10.37 3.36 -20.44
N LEU A 158 -11.02 2.81 -19.41
CA LEU A 158 -12.18 1.93 -19.64
C LEU A 158 -13.36 2.26 -18.70
N THR A 159 -14.34 2.93 -19.34
CA THR A 159 -15.75 3.24 -18.98
C THR A 159 -16.01 4.22 -17.85
#